data_AF-A0A7C6N863-F1
#
_entry.id   AF-A0A7C6N863-F1
#
_cell.length_a   1.000
_cell.length_b   1.000
_cell.length_c   1.000
_cell.angle_alpha   90.00
_cell.angle_beta   90.00
_cell.angle_gamma   90.00
#
_symmetry.space_group_name_H-M   'P 1'
#
loop_
_entity.id
_entity.type
_entity.pdbx_description
1 polymer ?
#
loop_
_entity_poly.entity_id
_entity_poly.type
_entity_poly.pdbx_seq_one_letter_code
_entity_poly.pdbx_strand_id
1 'polypeptide(L)'
;MEQEALDRAYNEIKGIEAYVGGHFGDSYEIEIDFESRLLVWKRLDSYSGKDDYYEKTLRKDTLTGFIESTVLLAVRIAFWQRMAKKA
;
A
#
# COMPACT_ATOMS: atom_id res chain seq x y z
N MET A 1 -22.09 -3.26 -14.65
CA MET A 1 -22.18 -4.00 -13.36
C MET A 1 -20.82 -4.40 -12.78
N GLU A 2 -20.00 -5.28 -13.38
CA GLU A 2 -18.71 -5.66 -12.77
C GLU A 2 -17.68 -4.50 -12.74
N GLN A 3 -17.59 -3.71 -13.82
CA GLN A 3 -16.67 -2.56 -13.89
C GLN A 3 -17.01 -1.48 -12.84
N GLU A 4 -18.29 -1.13 -12.69
CA GLU A 4 -18.76 -0.11 -11.74
C GLU A 4 -18.62 -0.54 -10.26
N ALA A 5 -18.61 -1.84 -10.00
CA ALA A 5 -18.37 -2.39 -8.66
C ALA A 5 -16.88 -2.30 -8.30
N LEU A 6 -16.01 -2.55 -9.29
CA LEU A 6 -14.57 -2.34 -9.16
C LEU A 6 -14.25 -0.86 -8.97
N ASP A 7 -14.78 0.01 -9.82
CA ASP A 7 -14.56 1.47 -9.73
C ASP A 7 -15.02 2.05 -8.39
N ARG A 8 -16.15 1.56 -7.84
CA ARG A 8 -16.59 1.92 -6.48
C ARG A 8 -15.63 1.43 -5.41
N ALA A 9 -15.27 0.15 -5.43
CA ALA A 9 -14.32 -0.41 -4.48
C ALA A 9 -12.96 0.31 -4.52
N TYR A 10 -12.51 0.76 -5.71
CA TYR A 10 -11.29 1.55 -5.86
C TYR A 10 -11.40 2.95 -5.23
N ASN A 11 -12.51 3.64 -5.47
CA ASN A 11 -12.75 4.96 -4.89
C ASN A 11 -12.93 4.92 -3.36
N GLU A 12 -13.23 3.74 -2.80
CA GLU A 12 -13.33 3.54 -1.35
C GLU A 12 -11.98 3.30 -0.67
N ILE A 13 -10.90 2.99 -1.41
CA ILE A 13 -9.55 2.85 -0.84
C ILE A 13 -9.02 4.24 -0.49
N LYS A 14 -8.85 4.51 0.80
CA LYS A 14 -8.38 5.79 1.32
C LYS A 14 -6.87 5.86 1.52
N GLY A 15 -6.19 4.71 1.49
CA GLY A 15 -4.77 4.63 1.79
C GLY A 15 -4.21 3.22 1.80
N ILE A 16 -2.94 3.12 2.16
CA ILE A 16 -2.25 1.84 2.41
C ILE A 16 -1.60 1.90 3.78
N GLU A 17 -1.77 0.82 4.54
CA GLU A 17 -1.00 0.52 5.74
C GLU A 17 -0.25 -0.80 5.50
N ALA A 18 1.05 -0.82 5.75
CA ALA A 18 1.88 -1.99 5.54
C ALA A 18 2.92 -2.15 6.65
N TYR A 19 3.09 -3.39 7.10
CA TYR A 19 4.14 -3.80 8.02
C TYR A 19 5.15 -4.66 7.28
N VAL A 20 6.39 -4.20 7.20
CA VAL A 20 7.47 -4.87 6.47
C VAL A 20 8.56 -5.28 7.45
N GLY A 21 8.87 -6.57 7.48
CA GLY A 21 10.02 -7.07 8.25
C GLY A 21 11.33 -6.53 7.69
N GLY A 22 12.22 -6.05 8.55
CA GLY A 22 13.54 -5.54 8.22
C GLY A 22 14.65 -6.56 8.45
N HIS A 23 15.87 -6.17 8.09
CA HIS A 23 17.08 -6.93 8.39
C HIS A 23 17.46 -6.69 9.86
N PHE A 24 17.90 -7.74 10.58
CA PHE A 24 18.32 -7.66 11.99
C PHE A 24 17.27 -7.08 12.97
N GLY A 25 16.02 -7.56 12.92
CA GLY A 25 14.97 -7.30 13.92
C GLY A 25 14.39 -5.88 13.92
N ASP A 26 14.75 -5.07 12.92
CA ASP A 26 13.97 -3.90 12.54
C ASP A 26 12.66 -4.36 11.89
N SER A 27 11.61 -3.56 12.06
CA SER A 27 10.41 -3.61 11.23
C SER A 27 10.01 -2.21 10.82
N TYR A 28 9.21 -2.10 9.76
CA TYR A 28 8.78 -0.82 9.24
C TYR A 28 7.26 -0.80 9.15
N GLU A 29 6.68 0.28 9.65
CA GLU A 29 5.27 0.62 9.47
C GLU A 29 5.21 1.77 8.46
N ILE A 30 4.50 1.53 7.36
CA ILE A 30 4.36 2.48 6.26
C ILE A 30 2.87 2.78 6.12
N GLU A 31 2.53 4.06 6.19
CA GLU A 31 1.17 4.55 5.99
C GLU A 31 1.16 5.57 4.84
N ILE A 32 0.22 5.44 3.93
CA ILE A 32 -0.02 6.40 2.86
C ILE A 32 -1.50 6.77 2.88
N ASP A 33 -1.81 8.02 3.23
CA ASP A 33 -3.15 8.58 3.09
C ASP A 33 -3.29 9.20 1.69
N PHE A 34 -4.31 8.78 0.93
CA PHE A 34 -4.46 9.18 -0.47
C PHE A 34 -5.04 10.58 -0.65
N GLU A 35 -5.82 11.06 0.32
CA GLU A 35 -6.50 12.36 0.26
C GLU A 35 -5.52 13.50 0.54
N SER A 36 -4.81 13.41 1.67
CA SER A 36 -3.74 14.33 2.07
C SER A 36 -2.44 14.09 1.31
N ARG A 37 -2.27 12.89 0.73
CA ARG A 37 -1.03 12.39 0.11
C ARG A 37 0.12 12.24 1.09
N LEU A 38 -0.20 12.10 2.38
CA LEU A 38 0.80 11.97 3.42
C LEU A 38 1.38 10.56 3.41
N LEU A 39 2.69 10.46 3.22
CA LEU A 39 3.47 9.26 3.48
C LEU A 39 4.10 9.39 4.85
N VAL A 40 3.85 8.41 5.70
CA VAL A 40 4.52 8.21 6.98
C VAL A 40 5.29 6.90 6.91
N TRP A 41 6.54 6.94 7.35
CA TRP A 41 7.42 5.78 7.44
C TRP A 41 8.03 5.75 8.83
N LYS A 42 7.69 4.71 9.59
CA LYS A 42 8.24 4.47 10.93
C LYS A 42 9.15 3.26 10.86
N ARG A 43 10.39 3.39 11.33
CA ARG A 43 11.23 2.24 11.66
C ARG A 43 11.00 1.91 13.12
N LEU A 44 10.61 0.68 13.38
CA LEU A 44 10.48 0.09 14.71
C LEU A 44 11.75 -0.75 14.95
N ASP A 45 12.64 -0.24 15.79
CA ASP A 45 13.90 -0.92 16.16
C ASP A 45 13.72 -1.57 17.54
N SER A 46 13.71 -2.90 17.55
CA SER A 46 13.51 -3.69 18.76
C SER A 46 14.76 -3.79 19.66
N TYR A 47 15.92 -3.31 19.21
CA TYR A 47 17.20 -3.41 19.91
C TYR A 47 17.67 -2.09 20.51
N SER A 48 17.55 -0.97 19.79
CA SER A 48 18.04 0.33 20.26
C SER A 48 17.00 1.16 21.01
N GLY A 49 15.71 0.81 20.89
CA GLY A 49 14.59 1.56 21.47
C GLY A 49 14.43 2.96 20.85
N LYS A 50 15.06 3.22 19.71
CA LYS A 50 14.92 4.46 18.94
C LYS A 50 14.11 4.19 17.68
N ASP A 51 12.85 4.58 17.73
CA ASP A 51 12.00 4.63 16.56
C ASP A 51 12.41 5.82 15.69
N ASP A 52 12.68 5.56 14.41
CA ASP A 52 12.93 6.62 13.43
C ASP A 52 11.62 6.93 12.69
N TYR A 53 11.32 8.22 12.55
CA TYR A 53 10.12 8.73 11.90
C TYR A 53 10.48 9.57 10.68
N TYR A 54 9.88 9.25 9.55
CA TYR A 54 9.98 10.03 8.32
C TYR A 54 8.60 10.34 7.77
N GLU A 55 8.39 11.61 7.42
CA GLU A 55 7.13 12.09 6.85
C GLU A 55 7.40 12.88 5.57
N LYS A 56 6.54 12.65 4.57
CA LYS A 56 6.60 13.39 3.31
C LYS A 56 5.22 13.49 2.67
N THR A 57 4.87 14.68 2.20
CA THR A 57 3.75 14.83 1.27
C THR A 57 4.18 14.39 -0.14
N LEU A 58 3.50 13.37 -0.67
CA LEU A 58 3.73 12.88 -2.03
C LEU A 58 3.22 13.88 -3.06
N ARG A 59 3.91 13.94 -4.21
CA ARG A 59 3.38 14.64 -5.38
C ARG A 59 2.19 13.86 -5.93
N LYS A 60 1.22 14.58 -6.49
CA LYS A 60 -0.03 13.99 -7.00
C LYS A 60 0.23 12.91 -8.05
N ASP A 61 1.10 13.20 -9.02
CA ASP A 61 1.51 12.29 -10.10
C ASP A 61 2.17 11.02 -9.57
N THR A 62 3.02 11.14 -8.55
CA THR A 62 3.69 10.02 -7.90
C THR A 62 2.67 9.09 -7.23
N LEU A 63 1.72 9.66 -6.47
CA LEU A 63 0.68 8.88 -5.82
C LEU A 63 -0.25 8.21 -6.84
N THR A 64 -0.68 8.94 -7.88
CA THR A 64 -1.52 8.39 -8.94
C THR A 64 -0.84 7.21 -9.63
N GLY A 65 0.42 7.35 -10.04
CA GLY A 65 1.16 6.25 -10.68
C GLY A 65 1.34 5.05 -9.74
N PHE A 66 1.56 5.28 -8.45
CA PHE A 66 1.63 4.22 -7.45
C PHE A 66 0.31 3.45 -7.31
N ILE A 67 -0.82 4.15 -7.20
CA ILE A 67 -2.16 3.54 -7.12
C ILE A 67 -2.44 2.72 -8.38
N GLU A 68 -2.21 3.27 -9.56
CA GLU A 68 -2.43 2.58 -10.84
C GLU A 68 -1.60 1.28 -10.93
N SER A 69 -0.33 1.33 -10.50
CA SER A 69 0.55 0.16 -10.49
C SER A 69 0.10 -0.92 -9.50
N THR A 70 -0.39 -0.51 -8.32
CA THR A 70 -0.90 -1.43 -7.28
C THR A 70 -2.22 -2.07 -7.71
N VAL A 71 -3.10 -1.29 -8.34
CA VAL A 71 -4.37 -1.77 -8.92
C VAL A 71 -4.11 -2.81 -9.99
N LEU A 72 -3.17 -2.57 -10.90
CA LEU A 72 -2.73 -3.53 -11.90
C LEU A 72 -2.24 -4.84 -11.27
N LEU A 73 -1.51 -4.76 -10.16
CA LEU A 73 -1.05 -5.94 -9.43
C LEU A 73 -2.22 -6.72 -8.81
N ALA A 74 -3.16 -6.02 -8.14
CA ALA A 74 -4.32 -6.64 -7.51
C ALA A 74 -5.23 -7.36 -8.52
N VAL A 75 -5.50 -6.73 -9.68
CA VAL A 75 -6.28 -7.34 -10.76
C VAL A 75 -5.60 -8.61 -11.29
N ARG A 76 -4.27 -8.57 -11.47
CA ARG A 76 -3.52 -9.75 -11.90
C ARG A 76 -3.63 -10.88 -10.88
N ILE A 77 -3.45 -10.59 -9.58
CA ILE A 77 -3.57 -11.61 -8.51
C ILE A 77 -4.97 -12.25 -8.52
N ALA A 78 -6.03 -11.44 -8.58
CA ALA A 78 -7.41 -11.92 -8.61
C ALA A 78 -7.69 -12.80 -9.84
N PHE A 79 -7.16 -12.42 -11.01
CA PHE A 79 -7.25 -13.21 -12.24
C PHE A 79 -6.60 -14.59 -12.07
N TRP A 80 -5.36 -14.65 -11.56
CA TRP A 80 -4.65 -15.92 -11.35
C TRP A 80 -5.33 -16.82 -10.31
N GLN A 81 -5.88 -16.27 -9.23
CA GLN A 81 -6.65 -17.04 -8.24
C GLN A 81 -7.92 -17.65 -8.85
N ARG A 82 -8.61 -16.93 -9.74
CA ARG A 82 -9.78 -17.45 -10.46
C ARG A 82 -9.41 -18.60 -11.41
N MET A 83 -8.26 -18.51 -12.07
CA MET A 83 -7.75 -19.59 -12.93
C MET A 83 -7.37 -20.84 -12.12
N ALA A 84 -6.68 -20.66 -10.98
CA ALA A 84 -6.29 -21.77 -10.11
C ALA A 84 -7.47 -22.51 -9.48
N LYS A 85 -8.60 -21.84 -9.22
CA LYS A 85 -9.83 -22.47 -8.70
C LYS A 85 -10.63 -23.25 -9.76
N LYS A 86 -10.31 -23.10 -11.05
CA LYS A 86 -10.98 -23.78 -12.17
C LYS A 86 -10.19 -24.99 -12.70
N ALA A 87 -8.98 -25.23 -12.17
CA ALA A 87 -8.15 -26.39 -12.46
C ALA A 87 -8.35 -27.47 -11.38
#